data_AF-A0A1I1ALV9-F1
#
_entry.id   AF-A0A1I1ALV9-F1
#
_cell.length_a   1.000
_cell.length_b   1.000
_cell.length_c   1.000
_cell.angle_alpha   90.00
_cell.angle_beta   90.00
_cell.angle_gamma   90.00
#
_symmetry.space_group_name_H-M   'P 1'
#
loop_
_entity.id
_entity.type
_entity.pdbx_description
1 polymer ?
#
loop_
_entity_poly.entity_id
_entity_poly.type
_entity_poly.pdbx_seq_one_letter_code
_entity_poly.pdbx_strand_id
1 'polypeptide(L)'
;MSVRAALSVLANGSGLREMLRASIAYTGDVDTVATIALGAASRSTQLTADLPAVLVDELEQGPYGRDYLNNLDNRLLAWAGARATRS
;
A
#
# COMPACT_ATOMS: atom_id res chain seq x y z
N MET A 1 -9.07 13.99 8.83
CA MET A 1 -9.55 14.05 7.43
C MET A 1 -8.96 12.92 6.59
N SER A 2 -7.68 12.58 6.74
CA SER A 2 -6.96 11.60 5.89
C SER A 2 -7.54 10.18 5.90
N VAL A 3 -8.01 9.66 7.04
CA VAL A 3 -8.68 8.33 7.10
C VAL A 3 -9.96 8.29 6.25
N ARG A 4 -10.82 9.32 6.35
CA ARG A 4 -12.07 9.39 5.58
C ARG A 4 -11.77 9.49 4.08
N ALA A 5 -10.77 10.28 3.71
CA ALA A 5 -10.30 10.37 2.33
C ALA A 5 -9.76 9.02 1.83
N ALA A 6 -8.93 8.33 2.61
CA ALA A 6 -8.39 7.02 2.25
C ALA A 6 -9.50 5.95 2.08
N LEU A 7 -10.50 5.95 2.96
CA LEU A 7 -11.67 5.09 2.83
C LEU A 7 -12.48 5.40 1.57
N SER A 8 -12.59 6.68 1.19
CA SER A 8 -13.24 7.09 -0.07
C SER A 8 -12.45 6.58 -1.29
N VAL A 9 -11.12 6.65 -1.27
CA VAL A 9 -10.27 6.07 -2.34
C VAL A 9 -10.47 4.55 -2.44
N LEU A 10 -10.44 3.85 -1.30
CA LEU A 10 -10.64 2.40 -1.23
C LEU A 10 -12.02 1.97 -1.74
N ALA A 11 -13.08 2.71 -1.39
CA ALA A 11 -14.45 2.36 -1.76
C ALA A 11 -14.74 2.54 -3.26
N ASN A 12 -13.95 3.36 -3.96
CA ASN A 12 -14.22 3.72 -5.37
C ASN A 12 -13.14 3.22 -6.35
N GLY A 13 -11.98 2.75 -5.85
CA GLY A 13 -10.87 2.31 -6.69
C GLY A 13 -10.96 0.84 -7.14
N SER A 14 -10.40 0.56 -8.31
CA SER A 14 -10.30 -0.80 -8.89
C SER A 14 -8.86 -1.29 -9.08
N GLY A 15 -7.88 -0.41 -8.90
CA GLY A 15 -6.45 -0.70 -8.99
C GLY A 15 -5.58 0.32 -8.28
N LEU A 16 -4.37 -0.09 -7.90
CA LEU A 16 -3.45 0.73 -7.09
C LEU A 16 -3.01 2.02 -7.80
N ARG A 17 -2.81 1.99 -9.12
CA ARG A 17 -2.45 3.18 -9.91
C ARG A 17 -3.56 4.23 -9.90
N GLU A 18 -4.80 3.80 -10.08
CA GLU A 18 -5.97 4.68 -10.04
C GLU A 18 -6.10 5.30 -8.64
N MET A 19 -6.02 4.48 -7.60
CA MET A 19 -6.12 4.91 -6.21
C MET A 19 -5.03 5.90 -5.82
N LEU A 20 -3.79 5.71 -6.30
CA LEU A 20 -2.70 6.66 -6.09
C LEU A 20 -3.02 8.02 -6.70
N ARG A 21 -3.49 8.03 -7.96
CA ARG A 21 -3.88 9.27 -8.64
C ARG A 21 -5.03 9.98 -7.93
N ALA A 22 -6.03 9.23 -7.45
CA ALA A 22 -7.13 9.78 -6.68
C ALA A 22 -6.64 10.42 -5.36
N SER A 23 -5.72 9.76 -4.66
CA SER A 23 -5.13 10.26 -3.42
C SER A 23 -4.38 11.58 -3.63
N ILE A 24 -3.59 11.69 -4.71
CA ILE A 24 -2.90 12.93 -5.11
C ILE A 24 -3.90 14.03 -5.47
N ALA A 25 -4.96 13.67 -6.20
CA ALA A 25 -5.99 14.62 -6.64
C ALA A 25 -6.80 15.22 -5.49
N TYR A 26 -6.88 14.54 -4.33
CA TYR A 26 -7.53 15.09 -3.13
C TYR A 26 -6.76 16.25 -2.50
N THR A 27 -5.49 16.45 -2.88
CA THR A 27 -4.62 17.51 -2.35
C THR A 27 -4.46 17.44 -0.82
N GLY A 28 -3.76 18.40 -0.24
CA GLY A 28 -3.50 18.43 1.20
C GLY A 28 -2.54 17.31 1.62
N ASP A 29 -2.95 16.49 2.58
CA ASP A 29 -2.15 15.42 3.18
C ASP A 29 -2.17 14.13 2.32
N VAL A 30 -1.65 14.26 1.09
CA VAL A 30 -1.69 13.21 0.07
C VAL A 30 -0.88 11.98 0.48
N ASP A 31 0.24 12.17 1.17
CA ASP A 31 1.14 11.09 1.57
C ASP A 31 0.46 10.15 2.57
N THR A 32 -0.21 10.72 3.58
CA THR A 32 -0.94 9.93 4.58
C THR A 32 -2.13 9.22 3.95
N VAL A 33 -2.88 9.89 3.06
CA VAL A 33 -4.02 9.28 2.35
C VAL A 33 -3.57 8.11 1.50
N ALA A 34 -2.53 8.31 0.67
CA ALA A 34 -1.98 7.27 -0.19
C ALA A 34 -1.42 6.10 0.63
N THR A 35 -0.68 6.38 1.71
CA THR A 35 -0.10 5.35 2.59
C THR A 35 -1.19 4.44 3.16
N ILE A 36 -2.29 5.03 3.67
CA ILE A 36 -3.39 4.26 4.25
C ILE A 36 -4.14 3.49 3.16
N ALA A 37 -4.53 4.15 2.06
CA ALA A 37 -5.35 3.55 1.02
C ALA A 37 -4.61 2.43 0.27
N LEU A 38 -3.39 2.69 -0.20
CA LEU A 38 -2.61 1.70 -0.95
C LEU A 38 -2.13 0.58 -0.03
N GLY A 39 -1.73 0.88 1.21
CA GLY A 39 -1.34 -0.13 2.19
C GLY A 39 -2.44 -1.16 2.41
N ALA A 40 -3.68 -0.69 2.65
CA ALA A 40 -4.84 -1.56 2.82
C ALA A 40 -5.21 -2.34 1.54
N ALA A 41 -5.09 -1.71 0.37
CA ALA A 41 -5.43 -2.34 -0.91
C ALA A 41 -4.39 -3.35 -1.41
N SER A 42 -3.11 -3.19 -1.06
CA SER A 42 -1.97 -3.93 -1.61
C SER A 42 -2.06 -5.46 -1.50
N ARG A 43 -2.87 -5.97 -0.57
CA ARG A 43 -3.06 -7.40 -0.32
C ARG A 43 -4.45 -7.91 -0.73
N SER A 44 -5.31 -7.06 -1.30
CA SER A 44 -6.62 -7.47 -1.79
C SER A 44 -6.51 -8.24 -3.10
N THR A 45 -7.14 -9.41 -3.18
CA THR A 45 -7.25 -10.18 -4.43
C THR A 45 -8.30 -9.62 -5.40
N GLN A 46 -9.12 -8.67 -4.95
CA GLN A 46 -10.17 -8.04 -5.75
C GLN A 46 -9.69 -6.79 -6.49
N LEU A 47 -8.51 -6.27 -6.14
CA LEU A 47 -7.95 -5.05 -6.71
C LEU A 47 -6.76 -5.37 -7.60
N THR A 48 -6.60 -4.58 -8.67
CA THR A 48 -5.47 -4.74 -9.59
C THR A 48 -4.20 -4.17 -8.95
N ALA A 49 -3.17 -5.00 -8.80
CA ALA A 49 -1.86 -4.57 -8.31
C ALA A 49 -1.01 -3.93 -9.43
N ASP A 50 -1.48 -2.82 -9.98
CA ASP A 50 -0.92 -2.16 -11.18
C ASP A 50 -0.07 -0.90 -10.88
N LEU A 51 0.55 -0.84 -9.70
CA LEU A 51 1.40 0.28 -9.34
C LEU A 51 2.56 0.40 -10.36
N PRO A 52 2.87 1.60 -10.89
CA PRO A 52 3.96 1.77 -11.85
C PRO A 52 5.29 1.24 -11.31
N ALA A 53 5.97 0.39 -12.09
CA ALA A 53 7.19 -0.29 -11.67
C ALA A 53 8.28 0.68 -11.19
N VAL A 54 8.39 1.86 -11.81
CA VAL A 54 9.34 2.92 -11.43
C VAL A 54 9.25 3.32 -9.96
N LEU A 55 8.04 3.30 -9.36
CA LEU A 55 7.85 3.67 -7.95
C LEU A 55 8.44 2.63 -6.99
N VAL A 56 8.61 1.40 -7.46
CA VAL A 56 9.23 0.31 -6.70
C VAL A 56 10.71 0.21 -7.06
N ASP A 57 11.04 0.35 -8.34
CA ASP A 57 12.39 0.15 -8.85
C ASP A 57 13.36 1.25 -8.44
N GLU A 58 12.87 2.48 -8.31
CA GLU A 58 13.66 3.63 -7.88
C GLU A 58 13.55 3.93 -6.39
N LEU A 59 12.89 3.07 -5.61
CA LEU A 59 12.84 3.20 -4.16
C LEU A 59 14.25 3.05 -3.58
N GLU A 60 14.62 3.97 -2.68
CA GLU A 60 15.97 4.06 -2.12
C GLU A 60 16.50 2.71 -1.60
N GLN A 61 17.80 2.47 -1.77
CA GLN A 61 18.49 1.26 -1.30
C GLN A 61 19.30 1.51 -0.01
N GLY A 62 18.82 2.41 0.85
CA GLY A 62 19.41 2.67 2.16
C GLY A 62 19.14 1.54 3.19
N PRO A 63 19.62 1.68 4.43
CA PRO A 63 19.44 0.68 5.50
C PRO A 63 17.98 0.28 5.78
N TYR A 64 17.03 1.18 5.50
CA TYR A 64 15.58 0.96 5.62
C TYR A 64 14.86 1.10 4.27
N GLY A 65 15.61 0.89 3.19
CA GLY A 65 15.15 1.03 1.80
C GLY A 65 14.36 -0.18 1.29
N ARG A 66 14.27 -0.29 -0.03
CA ARG A 66 13.48 -1.31 -0.75
C ARG A 66 13.73 -2.73 -0.24
N ASP A 67 14.98 -3.15 -0.17
CA ASP A 67 15.33 -4.53 0.24
C ASP A 67 14.95 -4.80 1.70
N TYR A 68 15.14 -3.82 2.59
CA TYR A 68 14.71 -3.92 3.98
C TYR A 68 13.19 -4.07 4.09
N LEU A 69 12.43 -3.23 3.39
CA LEU A 69 10.96 -3.27 3.40
C LEU A 69 10.43 -4.60 2.87
N ASN A 70 11.00 -5.12 1.77
CA ASN A 70 10.65 -6.43 1.24
C ASN A 70 10.94 -7.56 2.25
N ASN A 71 12.09 -7.52 2.92
CA ASN A 71 12.41 -8.52 3.95
C ASN A 71 11.44 -8.44 5.13
N LEU A 72 11.12 -7.23 5.59
CA LEU A 72 10.20 -7.00 6.68
C LEU A 72 8.79 -7.50 6.36
N ASP A 73 8.26 -7.21 5.16
CA ASP A 73 6.94 -7.66 4.72
C ASP A 73 6.84 -9.19 4.73
N ASN A 74 7.84 -9.88 4.17
CA ASN A 74 7.91 -11.34 4.19
C ASN A 74 7.89 -11.91 5.61
N ARG A 75 8.63 -11.30 6.55
CA ARG A 75 8.65 -11.73 7.96
C ARG A 75 7.31 -11.52 8.65
N LEU A 76 6.64 -10.39 8.39
CA LEU A 76 5.33 -10.08 8.95
C LEU A 76 4.26 -11.04 8.43
N LEU A 77 4.27 -11.36 7.13
CA LEU A 77 3.34 -12.32 6.53
C LEU A 77 3.56 -13.74 7.07
N ALA A 78 4.81 -14.18 7.18
CA ALA A 78 5.14 -15.46 7.78
C ALA A 78 4.65 -15.55 9.24
N TRP A 79 4.85 -14.47 10.02
CA TRP A 79 4.36 -14.38 11.40
C TRP A 79 2.83 -14.42 11.48
N ALA A 80 2.14 -13.64 10.64
CA ALA A 80 0.68 -13.59 10.62
C ALA A 80 0.06 -14.94 10.21
N GLY A 81 0.62 -15.59 9.18
CA GLY A 81 0.20 -16.93 8.75
C GLY A 81 0.37 -17.98 9.84
N ALA A 82 1.52 -18.01 10.51
CA ALA A 82 1.77 -18.93 11.62
C ALA A 82 0.83 -18.71 12.82
N ARG A 83 0.32 -17.49 13.00
CA ARG A 83 -0.67 -17.16 14.04
C ARG A 83 -2.07 -17.62 13.65
N ALA A 84 -2.47 -17.45 12.39
CA ALA A 84 -3.78 -17.88 11.89
C ALA A 84 -3.96 -19.41 11.93
N THR A 85 -2.87 -20.19 11.83
CA THR A 85 -2.91 -21.67 11.95
C THR A 85 -2.96 -22.17 13.39
N ARG A 86 -2.81 -21.29 14.39
CA ARG A 86 -2.80 -21.64 15.83
C ARG A 86 -4.12 -21.32 16.56
N SER A 87 -5.07 -20.70 15.87
CA SER A 87 -6.42 -20.38 16.36
C SER A 87 -7.45 -21.34 15.78
#